data_AF-A0A7J4T1R0-F1
#
_entry.id   AF-A0A7J4T1R0-F1
#
_cell.length_a   1.000
_cell.length_b   1.000
_cell.length_c   1.000
_cell.angle_alpha   90.00
_cell.angle_beta   90.00
_cell.angle_gamma   90.00
#
_symmetry.space_group_name_H-M   'P 1'
#
loop_
_entity.id
_entity.type
_entity.pdbx_description
1 polymer ?
#
loop_
_entity_poly.entity_id
_entity_poly.type
_entity_poly.pdbx_seq_one_letter_code
_entity_poly.pdbx_strand_id
1 'polypeptide(L)'
;GSGKTTLAQAIAEYLDNDLGAMVKTMEAPRDLQLADRITQYAPLEGDLEKTAEIIFLVRPDFVIFDEVRRARDFEIFADVRLAGVGLLGVTHANSALEAIQRLIGKVELGLVSQVLDTILHVEAGKIQQVLELRMTVKAPTGMQEELARPVIEVVEFPSGKITHEMFAFGSEIAVVPVEGLTQAISPIKALAKDSLVRNIRDWIGVECQVQFTSNTNANIYVPDNMVATLVGKGGANIRQLQDDLGGISLSVKTFDEMPKNLDRPNPYWEDTQERRSRAGKAWEHSGKSRRRKERKGRR
;
A
#
# COMPACT_ATOMS: atom_id res chain seq x y z
N GLY A 1 -26.78 4.95 13.65
CA GLY A 1 -27.90 5.00 12.69
C GLY A 1 -28.01 3.81 11.73
N SER A 2 -26.94 3.07 11.43
CA SER A 2 -26.99 1.97 10.45
C SER A 2 -27.36 0.58 11.00
N GLY A 3 -27.66 0.47 12.30
CA GLY A 3 -28.01 -0.81 12.94
C GLY A 3 -26.83 -1.70 13.40
N LYS A 4 -25.58 -1.22 13.32
CA LYS A 4 -24.38 -1.97 13.74
C LYS A 4 -24.41 -2.39 15.21
N THR A 5 -24.64 -1.43 16.12
CA THR A 5 -24.71 -1.69 17.56
C THR A 5 -25.83 -2.66 17.91
N THR A 6 -26.99 -2.55 17.25
CA THR A 6 -28.10 -3.51 17.42
C THR A 6 -27.72 -4.91 16.97
N LEU A 7 -26.99 -5.05 15.85
CA LEU A 7 -26.47 -6.34 15.43
C LEU A 7 -25.44 -6.89 16.42
N ALA A 8 -24.55 -6.04 16.93
CA ALA A 8 -23.56 -6.43 17.93
C ALA A 8 -24.23 -6.91 19.24
N GLN A 9 -25.30 -6.25 19.67
CA GLN A 9 -26.13 -6.69 20.81
C GLN A 9 -26.73 -8.07 20.56
N ALA A 10 -27.38 -8.26 19.41
CA ALA A 10 -27.98 -9.55 19.07
C ALA A 10 -26.96 -10.69 19.00
N ILE A 11 -25.75 -10.41 18.47
CA ILE A 11 -24.66 -11.39 18.46
C ILE A 11 -24.19 -11.69 19.89
N ALA A 12 -24.00 -10.66 20.72
CA ALA A 12 -23.59 -10.84 22.11
C ALA A 12 -24.57 -11.73 22.90
N GLU A 13 -25.86 -11.46 22.74
CA GLU A 13 -26.92 -12.25 23.39
C GLU A 13 -26.98 -13.68 22.86
N TYR A 14 -26.79 -13.90 21.55
CA TYR A 14 -26.74 -15.24 20.98
C TYR A 14 -25.55 -16.05 21.50
N LEU A 15 -24.36 -15.44 21.53
CA LEU A 15 -23.14 -16.09 22.04
C LEU A 15 -23.29 -16.48 23.53
N ASP A 16 -23.91 -15.62 24.33
CA ASP A 16 -24.10 -15.85 25.76
C ASP A 16 -25.27 -16.81 26.06
N ASN A 17 -26.44 -16.65 25.42
CA ASN A 17 -27.63 -17.47 25.70
C ASN A 17 -27.57 -18.86 25.03
N ASP A 18 -27.28 -18.89 23.74
CA ASP A 18 -27.47 -20.09 22.92
C ASP A 18 -26.21 -20.96 22.90
N LEU A 19 -25.02 -20.33 22.92
CA LEU A 19 -23.74 -21.04 22.94
C LEU A 19 -23.15 -21.19 24.36
N GLY A 20 -23.67 -20.45 25.35
CA GLY A 20 -23.17 -20.48 26.73
C GLY A 20 -21.76 -19.93 26.89
N ALA A 21 -21.30 -19.08 25.96
CA ALA A 21 -19.96 -18.50 25.99
C ALA A 21 -19.90 -17.35 27.00
N MET A 22 -18.74 -17.15 27.64
CA MET A 22 -18.51 -16.00 28.50
C MET A 22 -18.29 -14.75 27.64
N VAL A 23 -19.33 -13.93 27.54
CA VAL A 23 -19.28 -12.66 26.80
C VAL A 23 -19.01 -11.49 27.76
N LYS A 24 -18.15 -10.57 27.33
CA LYS A 24 -17.89 -9.27 27.98
C LYS A 24 -17.93 -8.16 26.93
N THR A 25 -18.11 -6.92 27.35
CA THR A 25 -18.04 -5.78 26.42
C THR A 25 -16.99 -4.77 26.86
N MET A 26 -16.42 -4.07 25.88
CA MET A 26 -15.60 -2.88 26.05
C MET A 26 -16.25 -1.77 25.24
N GLU A 27 -16.70 -0.70 25.89
CA GLU A 27 -17.47 0.34 25.21
C GLU A 27 -17.28 1.71 25.86
N ALA A 28 -17.31 2.76 25.04
CA ALA A 28 -17.19 4.15 25.48
C ALA A 28 -17.92 5.09 24.51
N PRO A 29 -19.13 5.60 24.84
CA PRO A 29 -19.92 5.39 26.06
C PRO A 29 -20.60 4.00 26.14
N ARG A 30 -21.27 3.71 27.27
CA ARG A 30 -22.04 2.48 27.44
C ARG A 30 -23.41 2.58 26.77
N ASP A 31 -23.47 2.15 25.52
CA ASP A 31 -24.66 2.21 24.68
C ASP A 31 -25.31 0.83 24.47
N LEU A 32 -24.61 -0.26 24.83
CA LEU A 32 -25.12 -1.61 24.70
C LEU A 32 -26.19 -1.94 25.77
N GLN A 33 -27.38 -2.31 25.31
CA GLN A 33 -28.45 -2.85 26.16
C GLN A 33 -28.34 -4.37 26.13
N LEU A 34 -27.83 -4.95 27.23
CA LEU A 34 -27.58 -6.38 27.37
C LEU A 34 -28.07 -6.86 28.73
N ALA A 35 -28.24 -8.17 28.88
CA ALA A 35 -28.61 -8.78 30.15
C ALA A 35 -27.55 -8.50 31.24
N ASP A 36 -28.00 -8.31 32.50
CA ASP A 36 -27.15 -7.94 33.64
C ASP A 36 -25.96 -8.88 33.90
N ARG A 37 -26.04 -10.13 33.44
CA ARG A 37 -24.95 -11.11 33.56
C ARG A 37 -23.78 -10.86 32.60
N ILE A 38 -24.03 -10.16 31.48
CA ILE A 38 -22.99 -9.74 30.55
C ILE A 38 -22.34 -8.49 31.12
N THR A 39 -21.15 -8.66 31.69
CA THR A 39 -20.41 -7.56 32.28
C THR A 39 -19.92 -6.61 31.21
N GLN A 40 -20.25 -5.33 31.37
CA GLN A 40 -19.86 -4.26 30.47
C GLN A 40 -18.76 -3.42 31.09
N TYR A 41 -17.60 -3.35 30.44
CA TYR A 41 -16.48 -2.56 30.90
C TYR A 41 -16.45 -1.19 30.21
N ALA A 42 -16.38 -0.15 31.02
CA ALA A 42 -16.05 1.21 30.60
C ALA A 42 -14.53 1.42 30.65
N PRO A 43 -14.01 2.51 30.05
CA PRO A 43 -12.60 2.89 30.20
C PRO A 43 -12.21 3.08 31.67
N LEU A 44 -11.24 2.32 32.15
CA LEU A 44 -10.72 2.44 33.51
C LEU A 44 -9.81 3.67 33.60
N GLU A 45 -10.13 4.59 34.50
CA GLU A 45 -9.43 5.88 34.61
C GLU A 45 -9.43 6.67 33.28
N GLY A 46 -10.44 6.45 32.43
CA GLY A 46 -10.55 7.08 31.12
C GLY A 46 -9.72 6.40 30.02
N ASP A 47 -9.11 5.24 30.30
CA ASP A 47 -8.25 4.51 29.36
C ASP A 47 -8.78 3.08 29.11
N LEU A 48 -8.97 2.74 27.84
CA LEU A 48 -9.40 1.41 27.42
C LEU A 48 -8.25 0.39 27.44
N GLU A 49 -7.00 0.83 27.37
CA GLU A 49 -5.83 -0.06 27.47
C GLU A 49 -5.82 -0.77 28.83
N LYS A 50 -6.10 -0.02 29.92
CA LYS A 50 -6.25 -0.59 31.27
C LYS A 50 -7.43 -1.56 31.38
N THR A 51 -8.51 -1.28 30.67
CA THR A 51 -9.65 -2.20 30.60
C THR A 51 -9.23 -3.51 29.91
N ALA A 52 -8.43 -3.44 28.85
CA ALA A 52 -7.90 -4.61 28.17
C ALA A 52 -7.00 -5.46 29.09
N GLU A 53 -6.23 -4.84 30.00
CA GLU A 53 -5.44 -5.58 31.00
C GLU A 53 -6.33 -6.46 31.90
N ILE A 54 -7.51 -5.98 32.30
CA ILE A 54 -8.48 -6.81 33.03
C ILE A 54 -9.02 -7.92 32.15
N ILE A 55 -9.29 -7.66 30.87
CA ILE A 55 -9.73 -8.69 29.92
C ILE A 55 -8.68 -9.80 29.80
N PHE A 56 -7.39 -9.48 29.79
CA PHE A 56 -6.31 -10.48 29.77
C PHE A 56 -6.28 -11.37 31.01
N LEU A 57 -6.72 -10.87 32.16
CA LEU A 57 -6.82 -11.62 33.41
C LEU A 57 -8.07 -12.49 33.45
N VAL A 58 -9.22 -11.96 33.02
CA VAL A 58 -10.51 -12.66 33.05
C VAL A 58 -10.59 -13.72 31.96
N ARG A 59 -9.96 -13.48 30.79
CA ARG A 59 -9.97 -14.36 29.61
C ARG A 59 -11.39 -14.83 29.23
N PRO A 60 -12.29 -13.90 28.90
CA PRO A 60 -13.60 -14.27 28.37
C PRO A 60 -13.45 -15.00 27.02
N ASP A 61 -14.47 -15.76 26.63
CA ASP A 61 -14.52 -16.42 25.32
C ASP A 61 -14.68 -15.38 24.21
N PHE A 62 -15.53 -14.37 24.45
CA PHE A 62 -15.79 -13.29 23.50
C PHE A 62 -15.82 -11.91 24.16
N VAL A 63 -15.28 -10.92 23.45
CA VAL A 63 -15.38 -9.50 23.78
C VAL A 63 -16.07 -8.76 22.63
N ILE A 64 -17.10 -8.00 22.98
CA ILE A 64 -17.74 -7.05 22.06
C ILE A 64 -17.08 -5.70 22.29
N PHE A 65 -16.34 -5.22 21.31
CA PHE A 65 -15.70 -3.91 21.34
C PHE A 65 -16.55 -2.93 20.52
N ASP A 66 -17.43 -2.19 21.21
CA ASP A 66 -18.25 -1.19 20.55
C ASP A 66 -17.45 0.12 20.38
N GLU A 67 -17.55 0.72 19.20
CA GLU A 67 -16.87 1.97 18.83
C GLU A 67 -15.32 1.90 18.69
N VAL A 68 -14.81 1.02 17.83
CA VAL A 68 -13.40 1.02 17.42
C VAL A 68 -13.15 2.12 16.38
N ARG A 69 -12.48 3.20 16.79
CA ARG A 69 -12.30 4.39 15.93
C ARG A 69 -10.88 4.93 15.89
N ARG A 70 -10.19 4.97 17.02
CA ARG A 70 -8.86 5.56 17.16
C ARG A 70 -7.79 4.52 16.84
N ALA A 71 -6.59 5.00 16.51
CA ALA A 71 -5.45 4.12 16.23
C ALA A 71 -5.18 3.14 17.38
N ARG A 72 -5.21 3.62 18.63
CA ARG A 72 -5.03 2.80 19.83
C ARG A 72 -6.10 1.72 19.99
N ASP A 73 -7.35 2.00 19.60
CA ASP A 73 -8.43 1.01 19.70
C ASP A 73 -8.15 -0.19 18.79
N PHE A 74 -7.57 0.04 17.60
CA PHE A 74 -7.14 -1.03 16.70
C PHE A 74 -5.92 -1.81 17.22
N GLU A 75 -5.01 -1.15 17.93
CA GLU A 75 -3.88 -1.81 18.59
C GLU A 75 -4.39 -2.73 19.72
N ILE A 76 -5.27 -2.22 20.60
CA ILE A 76 -5.93 -3.02 21.65
C ILE A 76 -6.72 -4.18 21.04
N PHE A 77 -7.47 -3.94 19.96
CA PHE A 77 -8.22 -4.97 19.23
C PHE A 77 -7.28 -6.11 18.80
N ALA A 78 -6.13 -5.77 18.22
CA ALA A 78 -5.14 -6.74 17.78
C ALA A 78 -4.56 -7.53 18.96
N ASP A 79 -4.15 -6.86 20.04
CA ASP A 79 -3.57 -7.50 21.21
C ASP A 79 -4.53 -8.47 21.89
N VAL A 80 -5.79 -8.06 22.09
CA VAL A 80 -6.84 -8.93 22.66
C VAL A 80 -7.11 -10.14 21.78
N ARG A 81 -7.13 -9.96 20.46
CA ARG A 81 -7.33 -11.06 19.54
C ARG A 81 -6.14 -12.03 19.51
N LEU A 82 -4.91 -11.52 19.52
CA LEU A 82 -3.68 -12.33 19.58
C LEU A 82 -3.53 -13.07 20.91
N ALA A 83 -4.12 -12.56 21.99
CA ALA A 83 -4.23 -13.26 23.28
C ALA A 83 -5.21 -14.46 23.24
N GLY A 84 -5.89 -14.70 22.12
CA GLY A 84 -6.78 -15.84 21.90
C GLY A 84 -8.24 -15.59 22.25
N VAL A 85 -8.62 -14.35 22.55
CA VAL A 85 -10.01 -13.97 22.84
C VAL A 85 -10.77 -13.77 21.53
N GLY A 86 -11.99 -14.30 21.42
CA GLY A 86 -12.89 -14.01 20.31
C GLY A 86 -13.32 -12.55 20.37
N LEU A 87 -13.29 -11.82 19.25
CA LEU A 87 -13.56 -10.38 19.31
C LEU A 87 -14.49 -9.93 18.18
N LEU A 88 -15.50 -9.14 18.55
CA LEU A 88 -16.39 -8.46 17.61
C LEU A 88 -16.21 -6.96 17.78
N GLY A 89 -15.57 -6.32 16.81
CA GLY A 89 -15.39 -4.87 16.79
C GLY A 89 -16.44 -4.17 15.95
N VAL A 90 -17.00 -3.09 16.47
CA VAL A 90 -17.89 -2.20 15.72
C VAL A 90 -17.12 -0.95 15.32
N THR A 91 -16.97 -0.71 14.01
CA THR A 91 -16.29 0.48 13.49
C THR A 91 -17.17 1.27 12.53
N HIS A 92 -16.97 2.59 12.49
CA HIS A 92 -17.57 3.45 11.45
C HIS A 92 -16.61 3.58 10.27
N ALA A 93 -16.97 2.90 9.19
CA ALA A 93 -16.30 3.01 7.90
C ALA A 93 -17.34 3.16 6.79
N ASN A 94 -16.99 3.87 5.72
CA ASN A 94 -17.86 4.01 4.55
C ASN A 94 -17.86 2.74 3.69
N SER A 95 -16.82 1.91 3.82
CA SER A 95 -16.71 0.61 3.15
C SER A 95 -16.02 -0.40 4.05
N ALA A 96 -16.24 -1.70 3.79
CA ALA A 96 -15.51 -2.76 4.48
C ALA A 96 -14.00 -2.68 4.22
N LEU A 97 -13.59 -2.27 3.02
CA LEU A 97 -12.17 -2.13 2.66
C LEU A 97 -11.47 -1.03 3.47
N GLU A 98 -12.12 0.10 3.69
CA GLU A 98 -11.60 1.18 4.53
C GLU A 98 -11.38 0.70 5.98
N ALA A 99 -12.29 -0.13 6.52
CA ALA A 99 -12.14 -0.72 7.84
C ALA A 99 -10.90 -1.63 7.92
N ILE A 100 -10.69 -2.47 6.89
CA ILE A 100 -9.51 -3.33 6.81
C ILE A 100 -8.22 -2.49 6.76
N GLN A 101 -8.19 -1.44 5.91
CA GLN A 101 -7.00 -0.59 5.74
C GLN A 101 -6.58 0.09 7.06
N ARG A 102 -7.54 0.50 7.90
CA ARG A 102 -7.24 1.08 9.21
C ARG A 102 -6.53 0.11 10.14
N LEU A 103 -6.89 -1.18 10.10
CA LEU A 103 -6.24 -2.23 10.88
C LEU A 103 -4.86 -2.58 10.32
N ILE A 104 -4.75 -2.73 9.00
CA ILE A 104 -3.49 -3.11 8.36
C ILE A 104 -2.37 -2.08 8.62
N GLY A 105 -2.69 -0.79 8.74
CA GLY A 105 -1.70 0.23 9.10
C GLY A 105 -1.15 0.14 10.53
N LYS A 106 -1.61 -0.83 11.33
CA LYS A 106 -1.27 -1.00 12.76
C LYS A 106 -0.69 -2.38 13.08
N VAL A 107 -0.91 -3.35 12.22
CA VAL A 107 -0.51 -4.74 12.42
C VAL A 107 0.29 -5.19 11.21
N GLU A 108 1.32 -6.02 11.43
CA GLU A 108 2.06 -6.63 10.33
C GLU A 108 1.12 -7.42 9.41
N LEU A 109 1.28 -7.28 8.09
CA LEU A 109 0.38 -7.88 7.10
C LEU A 109 0.13 -9.38 7.33
N GLY A 110 1.16 -10.14 7.71
CA GLY A 110 1.03 -11.57 7.98
C GLY A 110 0.13 -11.91 9.16
N LEU A 111 0.03 -11.02 10.15
CA LEU A 111 -0.79 -11.18 11.35
C LEU A 111 -2.23 -10.69 11.16
N VAL A 112 -2.49 -9.87 10.13
CA VAL A 112 -3.82 -9.29 9.89
C VAL A 112 -4.89 -10.36 9.76
N SER A 113 -4.62 -11.46 9.03
CA SER A 113 -5.60 -12.56 8.88
C SER A 113 -5.88 -13.34 10.18
N GLN A 114 -4.98 -13.27 11.17
CA GLN A 114 -5.19 -13.86 12.49
C GLN A 114 -6.00 -12.92 13.39
N VAL A 115 -5.88 -11.61 13.16
CA VAL A 115 -6.60 -10.59 13.92
C VAL A 115 -8.00 -10.35 13.36
N LEU A 116 -8.16 -10.28 12.05
CA LEU A 116 -9.41 -10.00 11.37
C LEU A 116 -9.64 -11.04 10.29
N ASP A 117 -10.61 -11.92 10.53
CA ASP A 117 -10.99 -12.98 9.61
C ASP A 117 -12.30 -12.66 8.85
N THR A 118 -13.26 -11.99 9.49
CA THR A 118 -14.60 -11.74 8.94
C THR A 118 -15.02 -10.30 9.12
N ILE A 119 -15.59 -9.68 8.07
CA ILE A 119 -16.12 -8.32 8.11
C ILE A 119 -17.57 -8.32 7.64
N LEU A 120 -18.43 -7.74 8.47
CA LEU A 120 -19.84 -7.55 8.17
C LEU A 120 -20.08 -6.09 7.77
N HIS A 121 -20.38 -5.85 6.50
CA HIS A 121 -20.77 -4.52 6.05
C HIS A 121 -22.27 -4.32 6.29
N VAL A 122 -22.62 -3.46 7.24
CA VAL A 122 -24.01 -3.21 7.65
C VAL A 122 -24.44 -1.81 7.24
N GLU A 123 -25.49 -1.74 6.43
CA GLU A 123 -26.10 -0.50 5.97
C GLU A 123 -27.62 -0.56 6.16
N ALA A 124 -28.20 0.52 6.68
CA ALA A 124 -29.65 0.64 6.91
C ALA A 124 -30.27 -0.58 7.65
N GLY A 125 -29.54 -1.16 8.62
CA GLY A 125 -30.00 -2.30 9.42
C GLY A 125 -29.93 -3.65 8.72
N LYS A 126 -29.29 -3.75 7.55
CA LYS A 126 -29.12 -4.99 6.80
C LYS A 126 -27.65 -5.27 6.54
N ILE A 127 -27.29 -6.55 6.57
CA ILE A 127 -25.97 -7.00 6.12
C ILE A 127 -25.98 -6.95 4.59
N GLN A 128 -25.22 -6.01 4.03
CA GLN A 128 -25.09 -5.83 2.57
C GLN A 128 -24.06 -6.80 2.00
N GLN A 129 -22.96 -6.99 2.72
CA GLN A 129 -21.84 -7.79 2.27
C GLN A 129 -21.14 -8.45 3.46
N VAL A 130 -20.65 -9.66 3.23
CA VAL A 130 -19.77 -10.38 4.16
C VAL A 130 -18.46 -10.64 3.43
N LEU A 131 -17.36 -10.17 4.01
CA LEU A 131 -16.03 -10.38 3.47
C LEU A 131 -15.22 -11.25 4.43
N GLU A 132 -14.49 -12.19 3.87
CA GLU A 132 -13.53 -13.03 4.55
C GLU A 132 -12.11 -12.65 4.12
N LEU A 133 -11.19 -12.60 5.08
CA LEU A 133 -9.78 -12.36 4.84
C LEU A 133 -9.01 -13.67 4.93
N ARG A 134 -8.27 -14.01 3.88
CA ARG A 134 -7.45 -15.22 3.84
C ARG A 134 -6.02 -14.88 3.47
N MET A 135 -5.06 -15.34 4.27
CA MET A 135 -3.66 -15.21 3.92
C MET A 135 -3.23 -16.39 3.05
N THR A 136 -2.54 -16.09 1.95
CA THR A 136 -1.91 -17.07 1.06
C THR A 136 -0.51 -16.60 0.68
N VAL A 137 0.37 -17.53 0.31
CA VAL A 137 1.70 -17.20 -0.22
C VAL A 137 1.66 -17.47 -1.71
N LYS A 138 1.61 -16.40 -2.51
CA LYS A 138 1.57 -16.48 -3.97
C LYS A 138 2.20 -15.26 -4.62
N ALA A 139 2.35 -15.29 -5.94
CA ALA A 139 2.66 -14.10 -6.72
C ALA A 139 1.41 -13.20 -6.77
N PRO A 140 1.49 -11.93 -6.33
CA PRO A 140 0.35 -11.03 -6.38
C PRO A 140 -0.13 -10.77 -7.82
N THR A 141 -1.42 -10.51 -7.98
CA THR A 141 -2.00 -10.22 -9.28
C THR A 141 -1.33 -8.99 -9.92
N GLY A 142 -0.76 -9.18 -11.11
CA GLY A 142 -0.09 -8.12 -11.86
C GLY A 142 1.42 -7.99 -11.61
N MET A 143 2.04 -8.88 -10.83
CA MET A 143 3.50 -8.98 -10.66
C MET A 143 4.06 -10.28 -11.29
N GLN A 144 5.39 -10.36 -11.47
CA GLN A 144 6.07 -11.55 -12.00
C GLN A 144 6.13 -12.68 -10.96
N GLU A 145 6.07 -13.93 -11.40
CA GLU A 145 5.91 -15.13 -10.54
C GLU A 145 7.09 -15.45 -9.60
N GLU A 146 8.25 -14.83 -9.77
CA GLU A 146 9.50 -15.26 -9.12
C GLU A 146 9.63 -14.88 -7.64
N LEU A 147 8.70 -14.12 -7.07
CA LEU A 147 8.74 -13.68 -5.67
C LEU A 147 7.40 -13.94 -4.97
N ALA A 148 7.17 -15.21 -4.63
CA ALA A 148 6.07 -15.61 -3.77
C ALA A 148 6.17 -14.86 -2.43
N ARG A 149 5.13 -14.12 -2.08
CA ARG A 149 5.07 -13.29 -0.88
C ARG A 149 3.73 -13.48 -0.17
N PRO A 150 3.63 -13.10 1.12
CA PRO A 150 2.34 -13.08 1.80
C PRO A 150 1.38 -12.10 1.12
N VAL A 151 0.23 -12.62 0.71
CA VAL A 151 -0.88 -11.87 0.12
C VAL A 151 -2.13 -12.16 0.95
N ILE A 152 -2.89 -11.12 1.28
CA ILE A 152 -4.21 -11.26 1.88
C ILE A 152 -5.25 -11.14 0.77
N GLU A 153 -6.03 -12.20 0.59
CA GLU A 153 -7.18 -12.23 -0.31
C GLU A 153 -8.44 -11.80 0.44
N VAL A 154 -9.18 -10.86 -0.17
CA VAL A 154 -10.50 -10.43 0.31
C VAL A 154 -11.56 -11.18 -0.48
N VAL A 155 -12.17 -12.18 0.16
CA VAL A 155 -13.14 -13.09 -0.44
C VAL A 155 -14.55 -12.69 -0.04
N GLU A 156 -15.45 -12.61 -1.00
CA GLU A 156 -16.86 -12.34 -0.73
C GLU A 156 -17.61 -13.63 -0.38
N PHE A 157 -18.38 -13.61 0.72
CA PHE A 157 -19.27 -14.70 1.11
C PHE A 157 -20.72 -14.39 0.71
N PRO A 158 -21.49 -15.38 0.19
CA PRO A 158 -21.16 -16.79 0.01
C PRO A 158 -20.54 -17.13 -1.35
N SER A 159 -20.33 -16.15 -2.22
CA SER A 159 -19.90 -16.38 -3.60
C SER A 159 -18.51 -17.05 -3.71
N GLY A 160 -17.66 -16.90 -2.70
CA GLY A 160 -16.28 -17.38 -2.67
C GLY A 160 -15.36 -16.61 -3.61
N LYS A 161 -15.82 -15.46 -4.12
CA LYS A 161 -15.14 -14.70 -5.15
C LYS A 161 -14.10 -13.76 -4.53
N ILE A 162 -12.87 -13.82 -5.02
CA ILE A 162 -11.82 -12.88 -4.60
C ILE A 162 -12.08 -11.52 -5.26
N THR A 163 -12.30 -10.50 -4.45
CA THR A 163 -12.57 -9.14 -4.92
C THR A 163 -11.29 -8.31 -4.96
N HIS A 164 -10.46 -8.43 -3.93
CA HIS A 164 -9.23 -7.66 -3.76
C HIS A 164 -8.10 -8.53 -3.20
N GLU A 165 -6.88 -8.13 -3.52
CA GLU A 165 -5.65 -8.64 -2.94
C GLU A 165 -4.89 -7.51 -2.26
N MET A 166 -4.31 -7.80 -1.11
CA MET A 166 -3.51 -6.85 -0.34
C MET A 166 -2.12 -7.45 -0.10
N PHE A 167 -1.09 -6.69 -0.43
CA PHE A 167 0.29 -7.13 -0.25
C PHE A 167 1.21 -5.95 0.05
N ALA A 168 2.33 -6.26 0.72
CA ALA A 168 3.37 -5.28 0.99
C ALA A 168 4.22 -5.04 -0.27
N PHE A 169 4.44 -3.76 -0.59
CA PHE A 169 5.30 -3.30 -1.66
C PHE A 169 6.27 -2.25 -1.09
N GLY A 170 7.52 -2.67 -0.83
CA GLY A 170 8.46 -1.86 -0.06
C GLY A 170 7.94 -1.62 1.36
N SER A 171 7.79 -0.34 1.73
CA SER A 171 7.24 0.10 3.02
C SER A 171 5.74 0.41 3.00
N GLU A 172 5.08 0.31 1.84
CA GLU A 172 3.66 0.63 1.67
C GLU A 172 2.85 -0.64 1.41
N ILE A 173 1.54 -0.56 1.67
CA ILE A 173 0.61 -1.67 1.48
C ILE A 173 -0.27 -1.35 0.28
N ALA A 174 -0.17 -2.18 -0.75
CA ALA A 174 -0.94 -2.05 -1.97
C ALA A 174 -2.25 -2.84 -1.84
N VAL A 175 -3.35 -2.23 -2.27
CA VAL A 175 -4.66 -2.88 -2.39
C VAL A 175 -5.04 -2.92 -3.86
N VAL A 176 -5.23 -4.13 -4.39
CA VAL A 176 -5.42 -4.37 -5.82
C VAL A 176 -6.74 -5.10 -6.04
N PRO A 177 -7.66 -4.57 -6.87
CA PRO A 177 -8.84 -5.31 -7.26
C PRO A 177 -8.47 -6.44 -8.23
N VAL A 178 -9.03 -7.63 -8.01
CA VAL A 178 -8.79 -8.82 -8.87
C VAL A 178 -9.63 -8.72 -10.15
N GLU A 179 -10.79 -8.08 -10.09
CA GLU A 179 -11.63 -7.78 -11.24
C GLU A 179 -11.47 -6.33 -11.71
N GLY A 180 -11.17 -6.14 -13.00
CA GLY A 180 -11.02 -4.82 -13.61
C GLY A 180 -9.72 -4.59 -14.40
N LEU A 181 -8.93 -5.64 -14.69
CA LEU A 181 -7.67 -5.54 -15.44
C LEU A 181 -7.81 -5.14 -16.93
N THR A 182 -8.99 -4.75 -17.40
CA THR A 182 -9.18 -4.18 -18.72
C THR A 182 -8.98 -2.65 -18.70
N GLN A 183 -7.75 -2.24 -18.99
CA GLN A 183 -7.43 -1.04 -19.81
C GLN A 183 -7.33 0.38 -19.22
N ALA A 184 -7.00 0.57 -17.94
CA ALA A 184 -6.41 1.86 -17.53
C ALA A 184 -5.25 1.60 -16.56
N ILE A 185 -4.22 2.45 -16.64
CA ILE A 185 -2.97 2.41 -15.87
C ILE A 185 -3.21 1.80 -14.47
N SER A 186 -2.74 0.57 -14.26
CA SER A 186 -2.99 -0.15 -13.00
C SER A 186 -2.57 0.74 -11.82
N PRO A 187 -3.40 0.90 -10.76
CA PRO A 187 -3.04 1.64 -9.56
C PRO A 187 -1.67 1.24 -8.98
N ILE A 188 -1.27 -0.04 -9.19
CA ILE A 188 0.07 -0.56 -8.89
C ILE A 188 1.16 0.21 -9.62
N LYS A 189 0.98 0.52 -10.92
CA LYS A 189 1.95 1.27 -11.74
C LYS A 189 2.06 2.73 -11.29
N ALA A 190 0.98 3.32 -10.79
CA ALA A 190 1.01 4.68 -10.25
C ALA A 190 1.77 4.71 -8.91
N LEU A 191 1.46 3.79 -7.99
CA LEU A 191 2.15 3.66 -6.70
C LEU A 191 3.63 3.30 -6.89
N ALA A 192 3.93 2.33 -7.75
CA ALA A 192 5.30 1.94 -8.05
C ALA A 192 6.08 3.07 -8.74
N LYS A 193 5.43 3.87 -9.61
CA LYS A 193 6.05 5.08 -10.20
C LYS A 193 6.41 6.08 -9.11
N ASP A 194 5.49 6.41 -8.22
CA ASP A 194 5.71 7.42 -7.19
C ASP A 194 6.75 6.98 -6.16
N SER A 195 6.73 5.71 -5.75
CA SER A 195 7.74 5.12 -4.86
C SER A 195 9.13 5.13 -5.51
N LEU A 196 9.24 4.76 -6.79
CA LEU A 196 10.49 4.83 -7.55
C LEU A 196 11.05 6.25 -7.61
N VAL A 197 10.21 7.21 -7.96
CA VAL A 197 10.64 8.62 -8.09
C VAL A 197 11.10 9.16 -6.74
N ARG A 198 10.43 8.82 -5.63
CA ARG A 198 10.85 9.22 -4.28
C ARG A 198 12.16 8.56 -3.87
N ASN A 199 12.28 7.24 -4.00
CA ASN A 199 13.51 6.52 -3.62
C ASN A 199 14.73 7.03 -4.39
N ILE A 200 14.60 7.22 -5.71
CA ILE A 200 15.69 7.75 -6.54
C ILE A 200 16.04 9.19 -6.14
N ARG A 201 15.03 10.01 -5.82
CA ARG A 201 15.23 11.38 -5.35
C ARG A 201 15.92 11.42 -3.99
N ASP A 202 15.51 10.59 -3.03
CA ASP A 202 16.04 10.61 -1.67
C ASP A 202 17.46 10.03 -1.61
N TRP A 203 17.74 9.02 -2.43
CA TRP A 203 19.03 8.32 -2.41
C TRP A 203 20.09 8.97 -3.30
N ILE A 204 19.69 9.52 -4.46
CA ILE A 204 20.61 10.03 -5.48
C ILE A 204 20.43 11.53 -5.71
N GLY A 205 19.35 12.14 -5.23
CA GLY A 205 19.08 13.57 -5.39
C GLY A 205 18.60 13.96 -6.79
N VAL A 206 18.14 12.99 -7.59
CA VAL A 206 17.82 13.20 -9.01
C VAL A 206 16.31 13.15 -9.24
N GLU A 207 15.80 14.12 -9.99
CA GLU A 207 14.47 14.00 -10.57
C GLU A 207 14.51 13.07 -11.78
N CYS A 208 13.80 11.95 -11.69
CA CYS A 208 13.69 10.96 -12.76
C CYS A 208 12.23 10.81 -13.18
N GLN A 209 12.01 10.35 -14.41
CA GLN A 209 10.68 9.95 -14.87
C GLN A 209 10.65 8.44 -15.08
N VAL A 210 9.64 7.77 -14.55
CA VAL A 210 9.46 6.33 -14.74
C VAL A 210 8.27 6.05 -15.64
N GLN A 211 8.49 5.14 -16.61
CA GLN A 211 7.46 4.62 -17.49
C GLN A 211 7.45 3.10 -17.44
N PHE A 212 6.32 2.53 -17.06
CA PHE A 212 6.09 1.10 -17.15
C PHE A 212 5.80 0.72 -18.61
N THR A 213 6.67 -0.10 -19.19
CA THR A 213 6.46 -0.67 -20.54
C THR A 213 5.64 -1.95 -20.47
N SER A 214 5.66 -2.65 -19.33
CA SER A 214 4.81 -3.80 -19.04
C SER A 214 4.51 -3.86 -17.53
N ASN A 215 3.96 -4.98 -17.05
CA ASN A 215 3.78 -5.22 -15.61
C ASN A 215 5.10 -5.58 -14.91
N THR A 216 6.12 -5.98 -15.67
CA THR A 216 7.39 -6.51 -15.15
C THR A 216 8.61 -5.72 -15.61
N ASN A 217 8.43 -4.79 -16.54
CA ASN A 217 9.49 -3.93 -17.08
C ASN A 217 9.12 -2.46 -16.92
N ALA A 218 10.07 -1.66 -16.44
CA ALA A 218 9.97 -0.21 -16.38
C ALA A 218 11.23 0.45 -16.94
N ASN A 219 11.03 1.53 -17.69
CA ASN A 219 12.10 2.42 -18.12
C ASN A 219 12.19 3.59 -17.13
N ILE A 220 13.40 3.86 -16.65
CA ILE A 220 13.72 5.03 -15.85
C ILE A 220 14.47 6.00 -16.77
N TYR A 221 13.93 7.20 -16.95
CA TYR A 221 14.56 8.28 -17.69
C TYR A 221 15.24 9.24 -16.73
N VAL A 222 16.55 9.43 -16.91
CA VAL A 222 17.41 10.27 -16.09
C VAL A 222 18.34 11.14 -16.96
N PRO A 223 19.00 12.17 -16.39
CA PRO A 223 20.05 12.90 -17.08
C PRO A 223 21.26 12.01 -17.45
N ASP A 224 21.93 12.33 -18.57
CA ASP A 224 23.07 11.55 -19.11
C ASP A 224 24.21 11.36 -18.09
N ASN A 225 24.50 12.41 -17.31
CA ASN A 225 25.55 12.40 -16.29
C ASN A 225 25.21 11.50 -15.08
N MET A 226 23.96 11.05 -14.94
CA MET A 226 23.49 10.26 -13.79
C MET A 226 23.24 8.79 -14.11
N VAL A 227 23.29 8.36 -15.39
CA VAL A 227 23.09 6.96 -15.78
C VAL A 227 24.07 6.03 -15.06
N ALA A 228 25.35 6.39 -15.01
CA ALA A 228 26.39 5.58 -14.35
C ALA A 228 26.18 5.46 -12.83
N THR A 229 25.70 6.53 -12.18
CA THR A 229 25.43 6.57 -10.74
C THR A 229 24.23 5.71 -10.36
N LEU A 230 23.18 5.76 -11.19
CA LEU A 230 21.95 5.00 -10.96
C LEU A 230 22.13 3.49 -11.21
N VAL A 231 22.95 3.12 -12.19
CA VAL A 231 23.33 1.70 -12.42
C VAL A 231 24.30 1.22 -11.33
N GLY A 232 25.27 2.05 -10.93
CA GLY A 232 26.29 1.72 -9.94
C GLY A 232 27.40 0.80 -10.49
N LYS A 233 28.44 0.55 -9.69
CA LYS A 233 29.57 -0.32 -10.09
C LYS A 233 29.07 -1.76 -10.30
N GLY A 234 29.12 -2.24 -11.54
CA GLY A 234 28.68 -3.59 -11.89
C GLY A 234 27.16 -3.81 -11.80
N GLY A 235 26.35 -2.75 -11.76
CA GLY A 235 24.89 -2.86 -11.66
C GLY A 235 24.36 -3.07 -10.24
N ALA A 236 25.18 -2.90 -9.21
CA ALA A 236 24.77 -3.15 -7.81
C ALA A 236 23.58 -2.27 -7.37
N ASN A 237 23.59 -0.99 -7.73
CA ASN A 237 22.54 -0.04 -7.32
C ASN A 237 21.21 -0.34 -8.01
N ILE A 238 21.24 -0.63 -9.31
CA ILE A 238 20.01 -0.96 -10.01
C ILE A 238 19.42 -2.28 -9.51
N ARG A 239 20.25 -3.30 -9.25
CA ARG A 239 19.78 -4.57 -8.68
C ARG A 239 19.11 -4.38 -7.34
N GLN A 240 19.70 -3.58 -6.45
CA GLN A 240 19.08 -3.27 -5.16
C GLN A 240 17.72 -2.58 -5.33
N LEU A 241 17.61 -1.61 -6.25
CA LEU A 241 16.32 -0.98 -6.57
C LEU A 241 15.31 -1.98 -7.15
N GLN A 242 15.76 -2.93 -7.97
CA GLN A 242 14.91 -4.00 -8.50
C GLN A 242 14.41 -4.93 -7.37
N ASP A 243 15.27 -5.26 -6.41
CA ASP A 243 14.94 -6.11 -5.26
C ASP A 243 13.94 -5.41 -4.32
N ASP A 244 14.17 -4.13 -4.00
CA ASP A 244 13.28 -3.32 -3.15
C ASP A 244 11.87 -3.15 -3.74
N LEU A 245 11.75 -3.19 -5.07
CA LEU A 245 10.49 -3.09 -5.81
C LEU A 245 9.89 -4.46 -6.14
N GLY A 246 10.43 -5.51 -5.52
CA GLY A 246 9.90 -6.85 -5.66
C GLY A 246 10.04 -7.42 -7.08
N GLY A 247 11.21 -7.24 -7.70
CA GLY A 247 11.66 -7.99 -8.88
C GLY A 247 11.33 -7.36 -10.23
N ILE A 248 10.93 -6.09 -10.29
CA ILE A 248 10.66 -5.41 -11.56
C ILE A 248 11.97 -5.17 -12.32
N SER A 249 12.03 -5.52 -13.59
CA SER A 249 13.19 -5.23 -14.45
C SER A 249 13.25 -3.74 -14.78
N LEU A 250 14.32 -3.08 -14.33
CA LEU A 250 14.55 -1.66 -14.53
C LEU A 250 15.56 -1.44 -15.67
N SER A 251 15.15 -0.68 -16.68
CA SER A 251 16.04 -0.23 -17.76
C SER A 251 16.29 1.27 -17.64
N VAL A 252 17.55 1.67 -17.49
CA VAL A 252 17.93 3.09 -17.40
C VAL A 252 18.14 3.65 -18.81
N LYS A 253 17.48 4.76 -19.09
CA LYS A 253 17.58 5.50 -20.34
C LYS A 253 17.81 6.98 -20.06
N THR A 254 18.30 7.68 -21.06
CA THR A 254 18.48 9.13 -20.99
C THR A 254 17.17 9.86 -21.28
N PHE A 255 17.04 11.10 -20.82
CA PHE A 255 15.88 11.94 -21.17
C PHE A 255 15.74 12.21 -22.68
N ASP A 256 16.80 12.03 -23.46
CA ASP A 256 16.77 12.12 -24.92
C ASP A 256 16.03 10.94 -25.57
N GLU A 257 15.97 9.79 -24.90
CA GLU A 257 15.21 8.62 -25.34
C GLU A 257 13.77 8.59 -24.79
N MET A 258 13.37 9.64 -24.06
CA MET A 258 12.05 9.70 -23.43
C MET A 258 10.96 9.99 -24.48
N PRO A 259 9.86 9.21 -24.50
CA PRO A 259 8.77 9.46 -25.44
C PRO A 259 8.06 10.78 -25.12
N LYS A 260 7.64 11.50 -26.17
CA LYS A 260 7.12 12.87 -26.11
C LYS A 260 5.81 13.04 -25.32
N ASN A 261 5.19 11.94 -24.91
CA ASN A 261 3.95 11.91 -24.14
C ASN A 261 4.17 11.93 -22.62
N LEU A 262 5.42 11.97 -22.15
CA LEU A 262 5.76 12.08 -20.73
C LEU A 262 6.28 13.49 -20.44
N ASP A 263 5.78 14.08 -19.35
CA ASP A 263 6.27 15.37 -18.88
C ASP A 263 7.69 15.24 -18.32
N ARG A 264 8.61 16.10 -18.79
CA ARG A 264 9.97 16.18 -18.27
C ARG A 264 9.95 16.81 -16.88
N PRO A 265 10.51 16.15 -15.84
CA PRO A 265 10.78 16.80 -14.57
C PRO A 265 11.75 17.97 -14.79
N ASN A 266 11.42 19.12 -14.21
CA ASN A 266 12.18 20.38 -14.12
C ASN A 266 13.35 20.60 -15.14
N PRO A 267 13.18 21.49 -16.15
CA PRO A 267 14.19 21.73 -17.20
C PRO A 267 15.54 22.34 -16.76
N TYR A 268 15.70 22.70 -15.48
CA TYR A 268 16.86 23.47 -14.99
C TYR A 268 18.14 22.65 -14.76
N TRP A 269 18.11 21.32 -14.94
CA TRP A 269 19.28 20.43 -14.81
C TRP A 269 20.02 20.16 -16.12
N GLU A 270 19.85 20.99 -17.15
CA GLU A 270 20.88 21.09 -18.20
C GLU A 270 22.16 21.63 -17.55
N ASP A 271 23.07 20.71 -17.24
CA ASP A 271 24.38 21.01 -16.69
C ASP A 271 25.02 22.11 -17.54
N THR A 272 25.26 23.28 -16.94
CA THR A 272 25.86 24.43 -17.62
C THR A 272 27.23 24.09 -18.22
N GLN A 273 27.85 22.99 -17.77
CA GLN A 273 29.04 22.39 -18.38
C GLN A 273 28.77 21.74 -19.74
N GLU A 274 27.64 21.08 -19.95
CA GLU A 274 27.32 20.40 -21.21
C GLU A 274 27.00 21.42 -22.32
N ARG A 275 26.30 22.51 -21.96
CA ARG A 275 26.06 23.66 -22.84
C ARG A 275 27.37 24.32 -23.30
N ARG A 276 28.36 24.44 -22.40
CA ARG A 276 29.71 24.95 -22.71
C ARG A 276 30.51 23.98 -23.58
N SER A 277 30.35 22.68 -23.38
CA SER A 277 31.04 21.63 -24.14
C SER A 277 30.53 21.52 -25.58
N ARG A 278 29.21 21.63 -25.78
CA ARG A 278 28.59 21.67 -27.11
C ARG A 278 28.93 22.96 -27.87
N ALA A 279 29.02 24.10 -27.16
CA ALA A 279 29.48 25.36 -27.75
C ALA A 279 30.96 25.33 -28.15
N GLY A 280 31.85 24.67 -27.39
CA GLY A 280 33.27 24.55 -27.70
C GLY A 280 33.56 23.69 -28.95
N LYS A 281 32.85 22.57 -29.12
CA LYS A 281 33.02 21.67 -30.29
C LYS A 281 32.54 22.29 -31.61
N ALA A 282 31.63 23.27 -31.57
CA ALA A 282 31.17 23.98 -32.75
C ALA A 282 32.24 24.93 -33.35
N TRP A 283 33.22 25.36 -32.55
CA TRP A 283 34.30 26.24 -33.01
C TRP A 283 35.50 25.50 -33.62
N GLU A 284 35.77 24.24 -33.24
CA GLU A 284 36.89 23.47 -33.80
C GLU A 284 36.64 22.98 -35.23
N HIS A 285 35.38 22.83 -35.65
CA HIS A 285 35.03 22.36 -37.00
C HIS A 285 34.88 23.47 -38.06
N SER A 286 34.90 24.75 -37.70
CA SER A 286 34.73 25.85 -38.67
C SER A 286 36.05 26.42 -39.23
N GLY A 287 37.21 26.02 -38.70
CA GLY A 287 38.52 26.59 -39.04
C GLY A 287 39.26 26.01 -40.26
N LYS A 288 38.72 24.99 -40.96
CA LYS A 288 39.42 24.33 -42.08
C LYS A 288 38.51 24.09 -43.30
N SER A 289 38.13 25.14 -44.01
CA SER A 289 37.93 25.08 -45.47
C SER A 289 37.58 26.46 -46.04
N ARG A 290 38.60 27.19 -46.54
CA ARG A 290 38.51 28.07 -47.73
C ARG A 290 39.88 28.69 -48.04
N ARG A 291 40.80 27.87 -48.55
CA ARG A 291 41.91 28.33 -49.40
C ARG A 291 41.56 27.94 -50.84
N ARG A 292 41.12 28.91 -51.67
CA ARG A 292 41.07 28.72 -53.12
C ARG A 292 41.61 29.97 -53.84
N LYS A 293 42.89 29.83 -54.22
CA LYS A 293 43.67 30.42 -55.32
C LYS A 293 43.13 31.66 -56.06
N GLU A 294 43.95 32.71 -56.02
CA GLU A 294 44.12 33.72 -57.07
C GLU A 294 44.23 33.12 -58.48
N ARG A 295 43.70 33.84 -59.47
CA ARG A 295 44.24 33.83 -60.83
C ARG A 295 44.25 35.26 -61.40
N LYS A 296 45.47 35.69 -61.74
CA LYS A 296 45.90 36.92 -62.38
C LYS A 296 45.76 36.81 -63.91
N GLY A 297 45.49 37.92 -64.59
CA GLY A 297 45.59 38.07 -66.06
C GLY A 297 44.73 39.26 -66.52
N ARG A 298 45.20 40.52 -66.59
CA ARG A 298 46.27 41.18 -67.36
C ARG A 298 45.77 41.68 -68.72
N ARG A 299 45.68 43.02 -68.79
CA ARG A 299 45.51 43.94 -69.92
C ARG A 299 44.15 43.99 -70.61
#